data_AF-A0A226EA02-F1
#
_entry.id   AF-A0A226EA02-F1
#
_cell.length_a   1.000
_cell.length_b   1.000
_cell.length_c   1.000
_cell.angle_alpha   90.00
_cell.angle_beta   90.00
_cell.angle_gamma   90.00
#
_symmetry.space_group_name_H-M   'P 1'
#
loop_
_entity.id
_entity.type
_entity.pdbx_description
1 polymer ?
#
loop_
_entity_poly.entity_id
_entity_poly.type
_entity_poly.pdbx_seq_one_letter_code
_entity_poly.pdbx_strand_id
1 'polypeptide(L)'
;MKLVLVVSLGVALVASCPFGDEEIKAGKRLIKTSFEEPDFVGTFSSYFSRYYQSPNGTESQRWLLSQVQDSIANYVGNATVNEVVHPFGVQNSIIARITGSDPTLRGEIVIIGAHQDSVNTFGALLAAPGGYIPKRTIEFHWYAAEEVGLRGSAAIAQIYNTNRVNVVGMVNFDVPGYHIAGRDEIGIYTDHVNAEVTTLLRLLVDGYCTYTWINKTCGYGCSDHASWTNYGFPAGFPAETVFHPLMHRPGDNFESVGFTQVNEFVKLSLGFVVEMSEPGSL
;
A
#
# COMPACT_ATOMS: atom_id res chain seq x y z
N MET A 1 -5.61 1.49 7.34
CA MET A 1 -4.50 2.47 7.37
C MET A 1 -3.20 1.80 6.90
N LYS A 2 -3.01 1.69 5.58
CA LYS A 2 -1.75 1.24 4.95
C LYS A 2 -0.71 2.39 4.84
N LEU A 3 -0.77 3.40 5.71
CA LEU A 3 -0.08 4.69 5.51
C LEU A 3 0.96 5.05 6.60
N VAL A 4 1.37 4.10 7.45
CA VAL A 4 2.44 4.34 8.45
C VAL A 4 3.68 3.46 8.22
N LEU A 5 3.66 2.52 7.26
CA LEU A 5 4.76 1.57 7.06
C LEU A 5 5.74 1.91 5.93
N VAL A 6 5.63 3.09 5.30
CA VAL A 6 6.58 3.56 4.26
C VAL A 6 7.66 4.47 4.84
N VAL A 7 7.51 4.98 6.07
CA VAL A 7 8.48 5.91 6.69
C VAL A 7 9.55 5.19 7.53
N SER A 8 9.31 3.92 7.90
CA SER A 8 10.16 3.19 8.85
C SER A 8 11.19 2.23 8.22
N LEU A 9 11.23 2.12 6.89
CA LEU A 9 12.22 1.30 6.16
C LEU A 9 13.42 2.09 5.59
N GLY A 10 13.49 3.41 5.86
CA GLY A 10 14.57 4.27 5.36
C GLY A 10 15.92 4.18 6.08
N VAL A 11 16.09 3.29 7.07
CA VAL A 11 17.19 3.42 8.05
C VAL A 11 18.07 2.19 8.19
N ALA A 12 17.56 1.01 7.88
CA ALA A 12 18.36 -0.20 7.94
C ALA A 12 19.39 -0.31 6.78
N LEU A 13 19.33 0.57 5.76
CA LEU A 13 20.11 0.45 4.53
C LEU A 13 21.27 1.45 4.36
N VAL A 14 21.73 2.11 5.43
CA VAL A 14 22.92 2.98 5.37
C VAL A 14 24.21 2.24 5.75
N ALA A 15 24.12 1.01 6.25
CA ALA A 15 25.26 0.33 6.85
C ALA A 15 25.57 -1.04 6.25
N SER A 16 25.75 -1.14 4.94
CA SER A 16 26.34 -2.34 4.34
C SER A 16 26.99 -2.09 2.98
N CYS A 17 27.65 -0.94 2.80
CA CYS A 17 28.49 -0.70 1.63
C CYS A 17 29.88 -0.20 2.04
N PRO A 18 30.98 -0.89 1.65
CA PRO A 18 32.32 -0.34 1.79
C PRO A 18 32.51 0.74 0.72
N PHE A 19 32.57 2.00 1.15
CA PHE A 19 32.78 3.14 0.26
C PHE A 19 34.27 3.28 -0.07
N GLY A 20 34.63 3.16 -1.36
CA GLY A 20 35.93 3.53 -1.90
C GLY A 20 35.89 4.94 -2.50
N ASP A 21 36.95 5.73 -2.28
CA ASP A 21 37.00 7.19 -2.37
C ASP A 21 37.03 7.83 -3.78
N GLU A 22 36.62 7.18 -4.87
CA GLU A 22 36.73 7.80 -6.22
C GLU A 22 35.43 8.13 -6.97
N GLU A 23 34.24 7.75 -6.48
CA GLU A 23 32.99 8.00 -7.22
C GLU A 23 32.14 9.20 -6.74
N ILE A 24 32.71 10.12 -5.97
CA ILE A 24 32.05 11.40 -5.62
C ILE A 24 32.35 12.44 -6.71
N LYS A 25 31.80 12.29 -7.93
CA LYS A 25 31.81 13.43 -8.89
C LYS A 25 30.80 13.43 -10.04
N ALA A 26 29.88 12.48 -10.15
CA ALA A 26 28.80 12.57 -11.11
C ALA A 26 27.47 12.21 -10.44
N GLY A 27 26.62 13.22 -10.21
CA GLY A 27 25.33 13.11 -9.51
C GLY A 27 24.29 12.27 -10.25
N LYS A 28 24.52 10.96 -10.32
CA LYS A 28 23.54 9.93 -10.70
C LYS A 28 23.67 8.77 -9.73
N ARG A 29 23.01 8.88 -8.57
CA ARG A 29 22.81 7.77 -7.64
C ARG A 29 21.65 6.91 -8.14
N LEU A 30 21.95 5.97 -9.03
CA LEU A 30 21.05 4.86 -9.31
C LEU A 30 21.07 3.94 -8.08
N ILE A 31 20.16 4.21 -7.15
CA ILE A 31 19.77 3.26 -6.13
C ILE A 31 19.08 2.11 -6.88
N LYS A 32 19.66 0.91 -6.86
CA LYS A 32 18.89 -0.29 -7.20
C LYS A 32 17.86 -0.49 -6.09
N THR A 33 16.66 0.05 -6.29
CA THR A 33 15.48 -0.05 -5.41
C THR A 33 14.72 -1.36 -5.56
N SER A 34 15.38 -2.46 -5.94
CA SER A 34 14.72 -3.76 -5.98
C SER A 34 14.85 -4.43 -4.62
N PHE A 35 14.01 -4.00 -3.66
CA PHE A 35 13.57 -4.88 -2.58
C PHE A 35 12.48 -5.78 -3.18
N GLU A 36 12.88 -6.80 -3.93
CA GLU A 36 11.99 -7.93 -4.24
C GLU A 36 11.99 -8.84 -3.01
N GLU A 37 11.20 -8.52 -1.99
CA GLU A 37 10.73 -9.53 -1.05
C GLU A 37 9.29 -9.18 -0.64
N PRO A 38 8.29 -9.52 -1.46
CA PRO A 38 6.90 -9.61 -1.03
C PRO A 38 6.69 -10.46 0.25
N ASP A 39 7.70 -11.21 0.71
CA ASP A 39 7.65 -12.07 1.89
C ASP A 39 7.81 -11.33 3.25
N PHE A 40 8.62 -10.26 3.35
CA PHE A 40 8.84 -9.62 4.67
C PHE A 40 7.55 -9.00 5.23
N VAL A 41 6.89 -8.17 4.42
CA VAL A 41 5.64 -7.51 4.84
C VAL A 41 4.52 -8.53 4.95
N GLY A 42 4.46 -9.51 4.04
CA GLY A 42 3.51 -10.62 4.09
C GLY A 42 3.62 -11.39 5.41
N THR A 43 4.82 -11.88 5.74
CA THR A 43 5.09 -12.64 6.95
C THR A 43 4.89 -11.79 8.21
N PHE A 44 5.39 -10.55 8.27
CA PHE A 44 5.22 -9.70 9.46
C PHE A 44 3.76 -9.26 9.70
N SER A 45 2.95 -9.16 8.65
CA SER A 45 1.53 -8.84 8.76
C SER A 45 0.63 -10.07 8.96
N SER A 46 1.11 -11.27 8.63
CA SER A 46 0.37 -12.54 8.80
C SER A 46 0.07 -12.90 10.26
N TYR A 47 0.83 -12.35 11.22
CA TYR A 47 0.53 -12.51 12.64
C TYR A 47 -0.85 -11.95 12.97
N PHE A 48 -1.75 -12.80 13.49
CA PHE A 48 -3.13 -12.44 13.82
C PHE A 48 -3.25 -11.14 14.64
N SER A 49 -2.34 -10.95 15.58
CA SER A 49 -2.07 -9.67 16.23
C SER A 49 -0.59 -9.59 16.61
N ARG A 50 -0.06 -8.39 16.82
CA ARG A 50 1.28 -8.20 17.41
C ARG A 50 1.15 -7.52 18.77
N TYR A 51 0.08 -7.82 19.50
CA TYR A 51 -0.20 -7.19 20.80
C TYR A 51 0.89 -7.57 21.79
N TYR A 52 1.42 -6.58 22.52
CA TYR A 52 2.62 -6.75 23.34
C TYR A 52 2.53 -7.82 24.45
N GLN A 53 1.32 -8.18 24.90
CA GLN A 53 1.10 -9.26 25.89
C GLN A 53 0.64 -10.58 25.26
N SER A 54 0.58 -10.68 23.93
CA SER A 54 0.14 -11.90 23.24
C SER A 54 1.33 -12.76 22.81
N PRO A 55 1.15 -14.10 22.70
CA PRO A 55 2.16 -14.99 22.12
C PRO A 55 2.60 -14.55 20.72
N ASN A 56 1.64 -14.12 19.89
CA ASN A 56 1.92 -13.60 18.54
C ASN A 56 2.76 -12.31 18.57
N GLY A 57 2.59 -11.47 19.60
CA GLY A 57 3.45 -10.32 19.86
C GLY A 57 4.91 -10.72 20.11
N THR A 58 5.14 -11.75 20.92
CA THR A 58 6.48 -12.29 21.17
C THR A 58 7.06 -12.95 19.92
N GLU A 59 6.27 -13.73 19.18
CA GLU A 59 6.73 -14.42 17.98
C GLU A 59 7.10 -13.46 16.85
N SER A 60 6.25 -12.46 16.59
CA SER A 60 6.52 -11.42 15.59
C SER A 60 7.76 -10.60 15.93
N GLN A 61 8.00 -10.31 17.22
CA GLN A 61 9.22 -9.67 17.69
C GLN A 61 10.46 -10.54 17.48
N ARG A 62 10.40 -11.84 17.78
CA ARG A 62 11.53 -12.76 17.56
C ARG A 62 11.88 -12.92 16.08
N TRP A 63 10.85 -12.96 15.24
CA TRP A 63 11.03 -12.97 13.80
C TRP A 63 11.66 -11.66 13.32
N LEU A 64 11.17 -10.50 13.78
CA LEU A 64 11.78 -9.21 13.43
C LEU A 64 13.25 -9.14 13.89
N LEU A 65 13.56 -9.66 15.07
CA LEU A 65 14.93 -9.74 15.58
C LEU A 65 15.84 -10.56 14.65
N SER A 66 15.38 -11.71 14.15
CA SER A 66 16.19 -12.52 13.24
C SER A 66 16.45 -11.78 11.92
N GLN A 67 15.44 -11.13 11.35
CA GLN A 67 15.60 -10.35 10.12
C GLN A 67 16.62 -9.21 10.30
N VAL A 68 16.58 -8.53 11.45
CA VAL A 68 17.54 -7.46 11.76
C VAL A 68 18.95 -8.02 11.96
N GLN A 69 19.10 -9.15 12.65
CA GLN A 69 20.39 -9.83 12.83
C GLN A 69 20.98 -10.27 11.49
N ASP A 70 20.18 -10.89 10.63
CA ASP A 70 20.59 -11.35 9.30
C ASP A 70 21.02 -10.16 8.42
N SER A 71 20.32 -9.03 8.51
CA SER A 71 20.63 -7.83 7.72
C SER A 71 22.00 -7.22 8.02
N ILE A 72 22.52 -7.40 9.25
CA ILE A 72 23.82 -6.88 9.67
C ILE A 72 24.93 -7.93 9.73
N ALA A 73 24.62 -9.21 9.48
CA ALA A 73 25.55 -10.33 9.66
C ALA A 73 26.83 -10.19 8.80
N ASN A 74 26.70 -9.58 7.61
CA ASN A 74 27.81 -9.36 6.68
C ASN A 74 28.29 -7.90 6.66
N TYR A 75 27.93 -7.09 7.65
CA TYR A 75 28.39 -5.70 7.70
C TYR A 75 29.89 -5.63 7.99
N VAL A 76 30.63 -4.92 7.14
CA VAL A 76 32.08 -4.73 7.25
C VAL A 76 32.47 -3.85 8.43
N GLY A 77 31.57 -2.97 8.90
CA GLY A 77 31.78 -2.10 10.06
C GLY A 77 31.37 -2.73 11.39
N ASN A 78 31.37 -1.93 12.47
CA ASN A 78 30.94 -2.40 13.78
C ASN A 78 29.43 -2.15 13.97
N ALA A 79 28.64 -3.22 13.95
CA ALA A 79 27.21 -3.19 14.27
C ALA A 79 26.84 -4.17 15.38
N THR A 80 25.81 -3.84 16.15
CA THR A 80 25.25 -4.66 17.23
C THR A 80 23.73 -4.64 17.19
N VAL A 81 23.09 -5.73 17.60
CA VAL A 81 21.63 -5.82 17.76
C VAL A 81 21.35 -6.36 19.15
N ASN A 82 20.59 -5.61 19.94
CA ASN A 82 20.26 -5.96 21.32
C ASN A 82 18.75 -5.89 21.55
N GLU A 83 18.25 -6.80 22.38
CA GLU A 83 16.90 -6.71 22.92
C GLU A 83 16.89 -5.88 24.21
N VAL A 84 15.84 -5.07 24.37
CA VAL A 84 15.55 -4.33 25.59
C VAL A 84 14.35 -4.99 26.26
N VAL A 85 14.62 -5.59 27.43
CA VAL A 85 13.61 -6.23 28.27
C VAL A 85 12.83 -5.17 29.05
N HIS A 86 11.51 -5.32 29.07
CA HIS A 86 10.60 -4.38 29.73
C HIS A 86 9.91 -5.00 30.95
N PRO A 87 9.42 -4.19 31.93
CA PRO A 87 8.70 -4.69 33.10
C PRO A 87 7.43 -5.50 32.79
N PHE A 88 6.83 -5.31 31.61
CA PHE A 88 5.66 -6.07 31.15
C PHE A 88 6.02 -7.42 30.51
N GLY A 89 7.31 -7.75 30.36
CA GLY A 89 7.87 -9.10 30.26
C GLY A 89 7.61 -9.94 29.00
N VAL A 90 6.65 -9.59 28.14
CA VAL A 90 6.21 -10.49 27.05
C VAL A 90 6.83 -10.16 25.70
N GLN A 91 6.96 -8.87 25.35
CA GLN A 91 7.56 -8.42 24.07
C GLN A 91 8.73 -7.45 24.34
N ASN A 92 9.89 -7.69 23.72
CA ASN A 92 11.09 -6.85 23.90
C ASN A 92 11.22 -5.82 22.78
N SER A 93 11.80 -4.65 23.04
CA SER A 93 12.20 -3.74 21.95
C SER A 93 13.54 -4.17 21.35
N ILE A 94 13.78 -3.86 20.08
CA ILE A 94 15.03 -4.19 19.38
C ILE A 94 15.79 -2.90 19.10
N ILE A 95 17.09 -2.87 19.44
CA ILE A 95 18.00 -1.79 19.09
C ILE A 95 19.11 -2.35 18.21
N ALA A 96 19.09 -1.98 16.94
CA ALA A 96 20.24 -2.10 16.06
C ALA A 96 21.09 -0.83 16.14
N ARG A 97 22.40 -0.98 16.26
CA ARG A 97 23.36 0.13 16.34
C ARG A 97 24.50 -0.13 15.37
N ILE A 98 24.83 0.89 14.58
CA ILE A 98 26.05 0.95 13.78
C ILE A 98 26.96 2.01 14.39
N THR A 99 28.20 1.65 14.65
CA THR A 99 29.19 2.55 15.27
C THR A 99 29.83 3.41 14.19
N GLY A 100 29.80 4.74 14.39
CA GLY A 100 30.46 5.69 13.49
C GLY A 100 31.98 5.47 13.40
N SER A 101 32.55 5.70 12.22
CA SER A 101 33.98 5.53 11.95
C SER A 101 34.83 6.71 12.45
N ASP A 102 34.25 7.90 12.57
CA ASP A 102 34.95 9.11 13.03
C ASP A 102 35.20 9.08 14.55
N PRO A 103 36.48 9.15 15.01
CA PRO A 103 36.81 9.05 16.43
C PRO A 103 36.20 10.12 17.33
N THR A 104 35.89 11.29 16.77
CA THR A 104 35.39 12.49 17.47
C THR A 104 33.86 12.56 17.44
N LEU A 105 33.23 12.15 16.34
CA LEU A 105 31.78 12.22 16.16
C LEU A 105 31.03 10.93 16.55
N ARG A 106 31.71 9.78 16.67
CA ARG A 106 31.05 8.49 17.00
C ARG A 106 30.33 8.43 18.35
N GLY A 107 30.49 9.44 19.20
CA GLY A 107 29.74 9.62 20.44
C GLY A 107 28.37 10.29 20.24
N GLU A 108 28.13 10.91 19.07
CA GLU A 108 26.86 11.51 18.69
C GLU A 108 25.95 10.46 18.03
N ILE A 109 24.71 10.35 18.49
CA ILE A 109 23.79 9.28 18.10
C ILE A 109 22.63 9.85 17.30
N VAL A 110 22.44 9.33 16.08
CA VAL A 110 21.22 9.54 15.29
C VAL A 110 20.28 8.36 15.52
N ILE A 111 19.04 8.65 15.92
CA ILE A 111 18.03 7.63 16.23
C ILE A 111 16.92 7.72 15.20
N ILE A 112 16.50 6.58 14.69
CA ILE A 112 15.24 6.47 13.95
C ILE A 112 14.49 5.27 14.50
N GLY A 113 13.19 5.45 14.73
CA GLY A 113 12.36 4.50 15.45
C GLY A 113 11.08 4.15 14.71
N ALA A 114 10.55 2.99 15.04
CA ALA A 114 9.25 2.48 14.64
C ALA A 114 8.68 1.62 15.78
N HIS A 115 7.35 1.47 15.84
CA HIS A 115 6.72 0.51 16.75
C HIS A 115 6.47 -0.81 16.01
N GLN A 116 6.63 -1.95 16.70
CA GLN A 116 6.49 -3.30 16.12
C GLN A 116 5.14 -3.95 16.44
N ASP A 117 4.48 -3.48 17.50
CA ASP A 117 3.25 -4.05 18.03
C ASP A 117 2.00 -3.56 17.28
N SER A 118 0.88 -4.23 17.53
CA SER A 118 -0.41 -3.82 16.99
C SER A 118 -1.55 -4.13 17.97
N VAL A 119 -2.52 -3.23 18.00
CA VAL A 119 -3.75 -3.32 18.78
C VAL A 119 -4.94 -3.15 17.83
N ASN A 120 -6.09 -3.71 18.18
CA ASN A 120 -7.37 -3.27 17.62
C ASN A 120 -8.10 -2.40 18.66
N THR A 121 -9.07 -1.62 18.20
CA THR A 121 -9.85 -0.66 18.99
C THR A 121 -10.72 -1.31 20.09
N PHE A 122 -10.89 -2.65 20.07
CA PHE A 122 -11.69 -3.46 21.00
C PHE A 122 -10.83 -4.40 21.86
N GLY A 123 -9.51 -4.20 21.94
CA GLY A 123 -8.59 -4.97 22.79
C GLY A 123 -8.04 -6.27 22.18
N ALA A 124 -7.09 -6.92 22.84
CA ALA A 124 -6.22 -7.99 22.29
C ALA A 124 -6.89 -9.28 21.76
N LEU A 125 -8.23 -9.39 21.83
CA LEU A 125 -9.00 -10.57 21.45
C LEU A 125 -9.42 -10.62 19.97
N LEU A 126 -9.29 -9.51 19.24
CA LEU A 126 -9.58 -9.46 17.80
C LEU A 126 -8.29 -9.27 16.98
N ALA A 127 -8.36 -9.56 15.68
CA ALA A 127 -7.24 -9.36 14.78
C ALA A 127 -6.82 -7.88 14.80
N ALA A 128 -5.53 -7.63 14.96
CA ALA A 128 -4.99 -6.28 14.83
C ALA A 128 -4.87 -5.93 13.32
N PRO A 129 -4.75 -4.64 12.95
CA PRO A 129 -4.57 -4.25 11.55
C PRO A 129 -3.37 -5.00 10.94
N GLY A 130 -3.64 -5.92 10.03
CA GLY A 130 -2.69 -6.90 9.50
C GLY A 130 -3.28 -8.31 9.35
N GLY A 131 -4.13 -8.75 10.30
CA GLY A 131 -4.81 -10.05 10.28
C GLY A 131 -6.18 -10.04 9.60
N TYR A 132 -6.35 -9.28 8.51
CA TYR A 132 -7.62 -9.25 7.79
C TYR A 132 -7.76 -10.51 6.93
N ILE A 133 -8.56 -11.47 7.39
CA ILE A 133 -8.96 -12.64 6.61
C ILE A 133 -10.37 -12.35 6.07
N PRO A 134 -10.50 -11.97 4.80
CA PRO A 134 -11.81 -11.68 4.23
C PRO A 134 -12.65 -12.95 4.08
N LYS A 135 -13.98 -12.83 4.19
CA LYS A 135 -14.90 -13.93 3.83
C LYS A 135 -14.93 -14.22 2.33
N ARG A 136 -14.68 -13.22 1.47
CA ARG A 136 -14.58 -13.39 0.01
C ARG A 136 -13.13 -13.28 -0.46
N THR A 137 -12.77 -14.03 -1.49
CA THR A 137 -11.46 -13.87 -2.15
C THR A 137 -11.29 -12.45 -2.70
N ILE A 138 -10.11 -11.86 -2.50
CA ILE A 138 -9.73 -10.56 -3.04
C ILE A 138 -8.60 -10.76 -4.02
N GLU A 139 -8.69 -10.11 -5.18
CA GLU A 139 -7.61 -10.08 -6.16
C GLU A 139 -7.24 -8.64 -6.52
N PHE A 140 -5.95 -8.39 -6.75
CA PHE A 140 -5.42 -7.11 -7.23
C PHE A 140 -4.88 -7.31 -8.63
N HIS A 141 -5.38 -6.52 -9.58
CA HIS A 141 -5.08 -6.67 -11.00
C HIS A 141 -4.36 -5.42 -11.50
N TRP A 142 -3.34 -5.64 -12.34
CA TRP A 142 -2.65 -4.58 -13.09
C TRP A 142 -2.67 -4.99 -14.56
N TYR A 143 -3.47 -4.28 -15.35
CA TYR A 143 -3.77 -4.69 -16.71
C TYR A 143 -2.70 -4.20 -17.70
N ALA A 144 -2.36 -5.05 -18.66
CA ALA A 144 -1.50 -4.68 -19.77
C ALA A 144 -2.32 -4.06 -20.91
N ALA A 145 -1.71 -3.14 -21.65
CA ALA A 145 -2.22 -2.66 -22.95
C ALA A 145 -3.64 -2.03 -22.88
N GLU A 146 -3.90 -1.26 -21.82
CA GLU A 146 -5.09 -0.41 -21.65
C GLU A 146 -5.18 0.60 -22.81
N GLU A 147 -4.12 1.37 -23.01
CA GLU A 147 -4.00 2.47 -23.99
C GLU A 147 -4.19 2.08 -25.47
N VAL A 148 -4.15 0.78 -25.77
CA VAL A 148 -4.33 0.23 -27.12
C VAL A 148 -5.61 -0.61 -27.24
N GLY A 149 -6.58 -0.30 -26.38
CA GLY A 149 -7.94 -0.82 -26.43
C GLY A 149 -8.24 -1.89 -25.38
N LEU A 150 -7.82 -1.69 -24.13
CA LEU A 150 -8.22 -2.51 -22.96
C LEU A 150 -7.89 -4.00 -23.11
N ARG A 151 -6.82 -4.34 -23.86
CA ARG A 151 -6.60 -5.72 -24.32
C ARG A 151 -6.36 -6.69 -23.17
N GLY A 152 -5.62 -6.26 -22.15
CA GLY A 152 -5.32 -7.08 -20.97
C GLY A 152 -6.57 -7.36 -20.15
N SER A 153 -7.33 -6.32 -19.77
CA SER A 153 -8.55 -6.49 -18.99
C SER A 153 -9.64 -7.25 -19.76
N ALA A 154 -9.77 -7.03 -21.06
CA ALA A 154 -10.72 -7.76 -21.91
C ALA A 154 -10.41 -9.26 -21.96
N ALA A 155 -9.14 -9.65 -22.09
CA ALA A 155 -8.74 -11.06 -22.09
C ALA A 155 -9.02 -11.73 -20.74
N ILE A 156 -8.71 -11.06 -19.63
CA ILE A 156 -8.96 -11.59 -18.28
C ILE A 156 -10.48 -11.72 -18.02
N ALA A 157 -11.25 -10.66 -18.29
CA ALA A 157 -12.69 -10.68 -18.10
C ALA A 157 -13.37 -11.78 -18.96
N GLN A 158 -12.89 -12.00 -20.18
CA GLN A 158 -13.36 -13.11 -21.04
C GLN A 158 -13.10 -14.47 -20.41
N ILE A 159 -11.90 -14.70 -19.88
CA ILE A 159 -11.52 -15.95 -19.21
C ILE A 159 -12.41 -16.17 -17.98
N TYR A 160 -12.65 -15.12 -17.18
CA TYR A 160 -13.49 -15.18 -15.98
C TYR A 160 -14.93 -15.51 -16.34
N ASN A 161 -15.45 -14.90 -17.39
CA ASN A 161 -16.81 -15.17 -17.88
C ASN A 161 -16.93 -16.61 -18.39
N THR A 162 -15.97 -17.07 -19.20
CA THR A 162 -15.91 -18.44 -19.74
C THR A 162 -15.84 -19.48 -18.62
N ASN A 163 -15.02 -19.21 -17.60
CA ASN A 163 -14.84 -20.09 -16.44
C ASN A 163 -15.95 -19.92 -15.39
N ARG A 164 -16.92 -19.03 -15.62
CA ARG A 164 -18.03 -18.72 -14.71
C ARG A 164 -17.55 -18.34 -13.30
N VAL A 165 -16.48 -17.55 -13.22
CA VAL A 165 -15.99 -17.00 -11.95
C VAL A 165 -17.03 -16.04 -11.39
N ASN A 166 -17.37 -16.20 -10.11
CA ASN A 166 -18.36 -15.35 -9.45
C ASN A 166 -17.72 -14.05 -8.93
N VAL A 167 -17.58 -13.06 -9.80
CA VAL A 167 -17.08 -11.73 -9.42
C VAL A 167 -18.22 -10.89 -8.88
N VAL A 168 -18.14 -10.56 -7.58
CA VAL A 168 -19.18 -9.80 -6.88
C VAL A 168 -19.00 -8.28 -7.00
N GLY A 169 -17.82 -7.82 -7.40
CA GLY A 169 -17.51 -6.41 -7.58
C GLY A 169 -16.10 -6.17 -8.06
N MET A 170 -15.95 -5.28 -9.03
CA MET A 170 -14.67 -4.77 -9.51
C MET A 170 -14.68 -3.24 -9.41
N VAL A 171 -13.56 -2.66 -9.00
CA VAL A 171 -13.36 -1.21 -9.05
C VAL A 171 -12.06 -0.94 -9.80
N ASN A 172 -12.14 -0.04 -10.77
CA ASN A 172 -10.98 0.41 -11.53
C ASN A 172 -10.49 1.75 -10.96
N PHE A 173 -9.18 1.91 -10.80
CA PHE A 173 -8.58 3.19 -10.44
C PHE A 173 -7.65 3.58 -11.57
N ASP A 174 -8.05 4.59 -12.32
CA ASP A 174 -7.28 5.14 -13.41
C ASP A 174 -7.21 6.66 -13.21
N VAL A 175 -5.99 7.19 -13.33
CA VAL A 175 -5.62 8.57 -13.01
C VAL A 175 -6.17 9.09 -11.67
N PRO A 176 -5.66 8.59 -10.51
CA PRO A 176 -6.05 9.12 -9.20
C PRO A 176 -5.17 10.30 -8.73
N GLY A 177 -4.22 10.75 -9.54
CA GLY A 177 -3.03 11.44 -9.08
C GLY A 177 -3.04 12.95 -9.25
N TYR A 178 -3.70 13.49 -10.26
CA TYR A 178 -3.68 14.91 -10.56
C TYR A 178 -4.76 15.64 -9.75
N HIS A 179 -4.31 16.60 -8.94
CA HIS A 179 -5.17 17.44 -8.11
C HIS A 179 -5.03 18.91 -8.50
N ILE A 180 -6.16 19.60 -8.59
CA ILE A 180 -6.21 21.05 -8.73
C ILE A 180 -6.64 21.62 -7.39
N ALA A 181 -5.87 22.59 -6.88
CA ALA A 181 -6.19 23.25 -5.61
C ALA A 181 -7.64 23.77 -5.61
N GLY A 182 -8.39 23.42 -4.57
CA GLY A 182 -9.81 23.78 -4.43
C GLY A 182 -10.79 22.81 -5.12
N ARG A 183 -10.32 21.67 -5.64
CA ARG A 183 -11.14 20.60 -6.22
C ARG A 183 -10.99 19.32 -5.39
N ASP A 184 -11.68 19.30 -4.26
CA ASP A 184 -11.66 18.21 -3.30
C ASP A 184 -12.85 17.26 -3.54
N GLU A 185 -12.93 16.78 -4.79
CA GLU A 185 -13.99 15.89 -5.25
C GLU A 185 -13.41 14.66 -5.96
N ILE A 186 -14.06 13.51 -5.81
CA ILE A 186 -13.81 12.29 -6.58
C ILE A 186 -14.86 12.17 -7.68
N GLY A 187 -14.43 11.98 -8.92
CA GLY A 187 -15.33 11.72 -10.05
C GLY A 187 -15.83 10.29 -10.02
N ILE A 188 -17.13 10.08 -9.83
CA ILE A 188 -17.76 8.77 -9.87
C ILE A 188 -18.48 8.60 -11.21
N TYR A 189 -18.01 7.66 -12.02
CA TYR A 189 -18.57 7.41 -13.35
C TYR A 189 -19.92 6.70 -13.26
N THR A 190 -20.79 7.00 -14.24
CA THR A 190 -22.19 6.55 -14.27
C THR A 190 -22.59 5.83 -15.56
N ASP A 191 -21.71 5.84 -16.56
CA ASP A 191 -21.82 5.12 -17.82
C ASP A 191 -20.82 3.96 -17.89
N HIS A 192 -21.17 2.88 -18.59
CA HIS A 192 -20.35 1.66 -18.70
C HIS A 192 -19.94 1.02 -17.35
N VAL A 193 -20.74 1.25 -16.30
CA VAL A 193 -20.56 0.75 -14.93
C VAL A 193 -21.84 0.09 -14.42
N ASN A 194 -21.74 -0.62 -13.30
CA ASN A 194 -22.87 -1.19 -12.57
C ASN A 194 -23.41 -0.20 -11.52
N ALA A 195 -24.74 0.01 -11.54
CA ALA A 195 -25.39 1.00 -10.68
C ALA A 195 -25.27 0.73 -9.17
N GLU A 196 -25.23 -0.54 -8.74
CA GLU A 196 -25.09 -0.92 -7.33
C GLU A 196 -23.66 -0.64 -6.84
N VAL A 197 -22.65 -1.01 -7.64
CA VAL A 197 -21.25 -0.69 -7.35
C VAL A 197 -21.04 0.83 -7.33
N THR A 198 -21.61 1.56 -8.29
CA THR A 198 -21.57 3.04 -8.29
C THR A 198 -22.19 3.64 -7.04
N THR A 199 -23.30 3.08 -6.56
CA THR A 199 -23.96 3.53 -5.32
C THR A 199 -23.08 3.26 -4.11
N LEU A 200 -22.48 2.06 -4.03
CA LEU A 200 -21.54 1.72 -2.98
C LEU A 200 -20.35 2.68 -2.95
N LEU A 201 -19.75 3.00 -4.10
CA LEU A 201 -18.62 3.93 -4.17
C LEU A 201 -18.96 5.31 -3.58
N ARG A 202 -20.17 5.83 -3.84
CA ARG A 202 -20.62 7.10 -3.24
C ARG A 202 -20.74 7.01 -1.72
N LEU A 203 -21.34 5.93 -1.21
CA LEU A 203 -21.43 5.67 0.23
C LEU A 203 -20.06 5.56 0.89
N LEU A 204 -19.10 4.92 0.20
CA LEU A 204 -17.72 4.80 0.68
C LEU A 204 -17.00 6.15 0.71
N VAL A 205 -17.20 7.00 -0.29
CA VAL A 205 -16.66 8.37 -0.28
C VAL A 205 -17.27 9.15 0.89
N ASP A 206 -18.60 9.16 1.02
CA ASP A 206 -19.31 9.89 2.08
C ASP A 206 -18.95 9.39 3.50
N GLY A 207 -18.65 8.09 3.64
CA GLY A 207 -18.36 7.47 4.93
C GLY A 207 -16.89 7.49 5.35
N TYR A 208 -15.94 7.41 4.39
CA TYR A 208 -14.53 7.18 4.68
C TYR A 208 -13.58 8.26 4.13
N CYS A 209 -14.00 9.04 3.14
CA CYS A 209 -13.18 10.08 2.55
C CYS A 209 -13.48 11.46 3.17
N THR A 210 -12.52 12.38 3.07
CA THR A 210 -12.76 13.80 3.37
C THR A 210 -13.23 14.56 2.13
N TYR A 211 -12.98 14.02 0.94
CA TYR A 211 -13.45 14.58 -0.32
C TYR A 211 -14.92 14.27 -0.54
N THR A 212 -15.58 15.12 -1.32
CA THR A 212 -16.94 14.84 -1.82
C THR A 212 -16.89 14.04 -3.12
N TRP A 213 -18.04 13.72 -3.70
CA TRP A 213 -18.11 13.09 -5.02
C TRP A 213 -18.97 13.89 -6.00
N ILE A 214 -18.63 13.79 -7.28
CA ILE A 214 -19.46 14.29 -8.39
C ILE A 214 -19.70 13.20 -9.43
N ASN A 215 -20.81 13.28 -10.15
CA ASN A 215 -21.07 12.37 -11.26
C ASN A 215 -20.25 12.73 -12.48
N LYS A 216 -19.73 11.69 -13.13
CA LYS A 216 -18.98 11.78 -14.37
C LYS A 216 -19.47 10.78 -15.40
N THR A 217 -19.11 11.08 -16.65
CA THR A 217 -19.29 10.19 -17.79
C THR A 217 -18.10 10.31 -18.73
N CYS A 218 -17.78 9.26 -19.48
CA CYS A 218 -16.80 9.31 -20.57
C CYS A 218 -17.39 9.09 -21.96
N GLY A 219 -18.61 8.58 -22.08
CA GLY A 219 -19.35 8.32 -23.31
C GLY A 219 -18.94 7.04 -24.05
N TYR A 220 -17.93 6.32 -23.56
CA TYR A 220 -17.44 5.04 -24.08
C TYR A 220 -16.80 4.23 -22.95
N GLY A 221 -16.39 2.99 -23.21
CA GLY A 221 -15.63 2.19 -22.24
C GLY A 221 -14.22 2.74 -22.06
N CYS A 222 -14.06 3.71 -21.16
CA CYS A 222 -12.89 4.59 -21.14
C CYS A 222 -11.68 4.09 -20.36
N SER A 223 -11.81 3.00 -19.61
CA SER A 223 -10.70 2.31 -18.93
C SER A 223 -11.13 0.87 -18.60
N ASP A 224 -10.30 0.11 -17.91
CA ASP A 224 -10.43 -1.34 -17.76
C ASP A 224 -11.74 -1.81 -17.09
N HIS A 225 -12.43 -0.97 -16.32
CA HIS A 225 -13.77 -1.27 -15.78
C HIS A 225 -14.76 -1.69 -16.89
N ALA A 226 -14.65 -1.09 -18.07
CA ALA A 226 -15.56 -1.33 -19.17
C ALA A 226 -15.46 -2.77 -19.70
N SER A 227 -14.27 -3.37 -19.67
CA SER A 227 -14.07 -4.79 -20.01
C SER A 227 -14.91 -5.69 -19.10
N TRP A 228 -14.89 -5.42 -17.79
CA TRP A 228 -15.67 -6.20 -16.81
C TRP A 228 -17.17 -6.01 -16.99
N THR A 229 -17.64 -4.76 -17.15
CA THR A 229 -19.06 -4.48 -17.43
C THR A 229 -19.54 -5.17 -18.71
N ASN A 230 -18.74 -5.15 -19.78
CA ASN A 230 -19.09 -5.76 -21.07
C ASN A 230 -19.25 -7.29 -20.99
N TYR A 231 -18.53 -7.95 -20.08
CA TYR A 231 -18.70 -9.38 -19.80
C TYR A 231 -19.73 -9.67 -18.69
N GLY A 232 -20.51 -8.67 -18.29
CA GLY A 232 -21.63 -8.79 -17.35
C GLY A 232 -21.25 -8.75 -15.88
N PHE A 233 -20.01 -8.38 -15.55
CA PHE A 233 -19.57 -8.27 -14.16
C PHE A 233 -19.91 -6.89 -13.55
N PRO A 234 -20.23 -6.84 -12.24
CA PRO A 234 -20.48 -5.58 -11.56
C PRO A 234 -19.15 -4.80 -11.39
N ALA A 235 -18.97 -3.73 -12.17
CA ALA A 235 -17.77 -2.89 -12.11
C ALA A 235 -18.10 -1.41 -11.87
N GLY A 236 -17.21 -0.69 -11.17
CA GLY A 236 -17.31 0.74 -10.92
C GLY A 236 -16.00 1.47 -11.21
N PHE A 237 -16.07 2.79 -11.36
CA PHE A 237 -14.93 3.60 -11.76
C PHE A 237 -14.91 4.98 -11.09
N PRO A 238 -14.14 5.13 -10.00
CA PRO A 238 -13.73 6.43 -9.48
C PRO A 238 -12.46 6.93 -10.18
N ALA A 239 -12.41 8.21 -10.53
CA ALA A 239 -11.23 8.87 -11.10
C ALA A 239 -11.16 10.35 -10.71
N GLU A 240 -10.06 11.03 -11.06
CA GLU A 240 -9.91 12.46 -10.85
C GLU A 240 -10.95 13.31 -11.59
N THR A 241 -11.29 14.48 -11.04
CA THR A 241 -12.32 15.35 -11.63
C THR A 241 -11.83 16.21 -12.78
N VAL A 242 -10.51 16.37 -12.92
CA VAL A 242 -9.89 17.03 -14.05
C VAL A 242 -8.67 16.21 -14.42
N PHE A 243 -8.51 15.88 -15.70
CA PHE A 243 -7.36 15.13 -16.16
C PHE A 243 -6.12 16.00 -16.29
N HIS A 244 -4.95 15.41 -16.07
CA HIS A 244 -3.69 16.11 -16.32
C HIS A 244 -3.64 16.65 -17.76
N PRO A 245 -3.35 17.95 -17.99
CA PRO A 245 -3.35 18.53 -19.33
C PRO A 245 -2.35 17.91 -20.31
N LEU A 246 -1.32 17.23 -19.78
CA LEU A 246 -0.29 16.53 -20.54
C LEU A 246 -0.45 15.01 -20.48
N MET A 247 -1.58 14.48 -20.03
CA MET A 247 -1.85 13.04 -20.06
C MET A 247 -1.52 12.46 -21.46
N HIS A 248 -0.78 11.35 -21.49
CA HIS A 248 -0.22 10.70 -22.70
C HIS A 248 0.84 11.54 -23.45
N ARG A 249 1.46 12.55 -22.81
CA ARG A 249 2.53 13.38 -23.39
C ARG A 249 3.71 13.48 -22.43
N PRO A 250 4.93 13.77 -22.94
CA PRO A 250 6.05 14.15 -22.09
C PRO A 250 5.66 15.32 -21.19
N GLY A 251 5.85 15.14 -19.88
CA GLY A 251 5.47 16.13 -18.86
C GLY A 251 4.27 15.73 -18.00
N ASP A 252 3.58 14.64 -18.33
CA ASP A 252 2.83 13.88 -17.32
C ASP A 252 3.84 13.17 -16.41
N ASN A 253 4.15 13.83 -15.30
CA ASN A 253 5.25 13.44 -14.44
C ASN A 253 4.82 13.46 -12.96
N PHE A 254 5.65 12.84 -12.14
CA PHE A 254 5.41 12.70 -10.71
C PHE A 254 5.23 14.03 -9.96
N GLU A 255 5.78 15.14 -10.45
CA GLU A 255 5.67 16.46 -9.79
C GLU A 255 4.23 16.99 -9.83
N SER A 256 3.41 16.51 -10.77
CA SER A 256 1.99 16.86 -10.87
C SER A 256 1.09 16.07 -9.93
N VAL A 257 1.63 15.11 -9.17
CA VAL A 257 0.85 14.21 -8.30
C VAL A 257 0.52 14.88 -6.96
N GLY A 258 -0.77 15.03 -6.69
CA GLY A 258 -1.32 15.50 -5.42
C GLY A 258 -1.53 14.36 -4.43
N PHE A 259 -0.58 14.15 -3.52
CA PHE A 259 -0.65 13.05 -2.53
C PHE A 259 -1.87 13.09 -1.62
N THR A 260 -2.45 14.26 -1.35
CA THR A 260 -3.70 14.38 -0.60
C THR A 260 -4.84 13.65 -1.32
N GLN A 261 -5.00 13.86 -2.62
CA GLN A 261 -6.00 13.19 -3.42
C GLN A 261 -5.73 11.68 -3.52
N VAL A 262 -4.47 11.30 -3.76
CA VAL A 262 -4.08 9.87 -3.78
C VAL A 262 -4.46 9.16 -2.48
N ASN A 263 -4.29 9.82 -1.31
CA ASN A 263 -4.71 9.27 -0.04
C ASN A 263 -6.23 9.03 0.05
N GLU A 264 -7.05 9.87 -0.58
CA GLU A 264 -8.51 9.65 -0.65
C GLU A 264 -8.86 8.43 -1.52
N PHE A 265 -8.19 8.25 -2.66
CA PHE A 265 -8.35 7.03 -3.46
C PHE A 265 -7.87 5.77 -2.74
N VAL A 266 -6.83 5.86 -1.91
CA VAL A 266 -6.39 4.75 -1.04
C VAL A 266 -7.45 4.43 0.02
N LYS A 267 -8.07 5.44 0.65
CA LYS A 267 -9.17 5.24 1.59
C LYS A 267 -10.36 4.57 0.89
N LEU A 268 -10.76 5.06 -0.29
CA LEU A 268 -11.84 4.51 -1.09
C LEU A 268 -11.57 3.05 -1.50
N SER A 269 -10.36 2.76 -1.97
CA SER A 269 -9.92 1.39 -2.32
C SER A 269 -10.00 0.45 -1.13
N LEU A 270 -9.51 0.87 0.05
CA LEU A 270 -9.59 0.07 1.26
C LEU A 270 -11.02 -0.13 1.75
N GLY A 271 -11.85 0.92 1.71
CA GLY A 271 -13.27 0.83 2.05
C GLY A 271 -14.00 -0.15 1.13
N PHE A 272 -13.75 -0.07 -0.18
CA PHE A 272 -14.31 -1.01 -1.16
C PHE A 272 -13.90 -2.44 -0.87
N VAL A 273 -12.61 -2.68 -0.65
CA VAL A 273 -12.10 -4.03 -0.35
C VAL A 273 -12.76 -4.58 0.92
N VAL A 274 -12.84 -3.80 2.00
CA VAL A 274 -13.40 -4.27 3.28
C VAL A 274 -14.90 -4.56 3.14
N GLU A 275 -15.69 -3.60 2.67
CA GLU A 275 -17.15 -3.76 2.57
C GLU A 275 -17.54 -4.85 1.55
N MET A 276 -16.79 -4.99 0.45
CA MET A 276 -17.09 -6.02 -0.54
C MET A 276 -16.62 -7.40 -0.13
N SER A 277 -15.66 -7.53 0.77
CA SER A 277 -15.15 -8.85 1.17
C SER A 277 -15.74 -9.36 2.49
N GLU A 278 -16.42 -8.50 3.25
CA GLU A 278 -17.29 -8.86 4.37
C GLU A 278 -18.76 -8.66 3.99
N PRO A 279 -19.48 -9.68 3.46
CA PRO A 279 -20.92 -9.58 3.33
C PRO A 279 -21.55 -9.25 4.68
N GLY A 280 -22.08 -8.03 4.80
CA GLY A 280 -22.93 -7.64 5.91
C GLY A 280 -24.22 -8.44 5.87
N SER A 281 -24.65 -8.95 7.03
CA SER A 281 -26.07 -9.12 7.30
C SER A 281 -26.66 -7.72 7.48
N LEU A 282 -26.88 -7.00 6.37
CA LEU A 282 -27.68 -5.77 6.36
C LEU A 282 -29.16 -6.14 6.49
#